data_AF-A0A1G4KMY8-F1
#
_entry.id   AF-A0A1G4KMY8-F1
#
_cell.length_a   1.000
_cell.length_b   1.000
_cell.length_c   1.000
_cell.angle_alpha   90.00
_cell.angle_beta   90.00
_cell.angle_gamma   90.00
#
_symmetry.space_group_name_H-M   'P 1'
#
loop_
_entity.id
_entity.type
_entity.pdbx_description
1 polymer ?
#
loop_
_entity_poly.entity_id
_entity_poly.type
_entity_poly.pdbx_seq_one_letter_code
_entity_poly.pdbx_strand_id
1 'polypeptide(L)'
;MLIPKEERTKIHRHLFQEGVVVAKKDFNQPKHDEIDTKNLYVIKALQSLTSRGYVKTQFSWQYYYYTLTDEGVEFLRDYLHLPENIVPATYLQERSQDQRPQRRY
;
A
#
# COMPACT_ATOMS: atom_id res chain seq x y z
N MET A 1 6.12 -2.26 16.56
CA MET A 1 6.08 -3.74 16.60
C MET A 1 7.42 -4.28 16.13
N LEU A 2 7.97 -5.30 16.78
CA LEU A 2 9.13 -6.02 16.27
C LEU A 2 8.70 -6.88 15.08
N ILE A 3 9.21 -6.55 13.89
CA ILE A 3 8.92 -7.25 12.63
C ILE A 3 10.29 -7.55 12.01
N PRO A 4 10.56 -8.78 11.53
CA PRO A 4 11.80 -9.10 10.83
C PRO A 4 12.05 -8.13 9.67
N LYS A 5 13.32 -7.78 9.43
CA LYS A 5 13.69 -6.80 8.39
C LYS A 5 13.22 -7.25 7.02
N GLU A 6 13.36 -8.53 6.70
CA GLU A 6 12.96 -9.12 5.41
C GLU A 6 11.47 -8.95 5.13
N GLU A 7 10.62 -9.31 6.09
CA GLU A 7 9.16 -9.18 6.00
C GLU A 7 8.74 -7.72 5.87
N ARG A 8 9.41 -6.81 6.60
CA ARG A 8 9.18 -5.38 6.47
C ARG A 8 9.53 -4.88 5.07
N THR A 9 10.70 -5.26 4.53
CA THR A 9 11.12 -4.88 3.18
C THR A 9 10.16 -5.41 2.12
N LYS A 10 9.62 -6.63 2.25
CA LYS A 10 8.58 -7.15 1.35
C LYS A 10 7.35 -6.26 1.33
N ILE A 11 6.83 -5.86 2.49
CA ILE A 11 5.66 -4.98 2.61
C ILE A 11 5.94 -3.61 1.96
N HIS A 12 7.11 -3.02 2.19
CA HIS A 12 7.48 -1.72 1.64
C HIS A 12 7.62 -1.79 0.11
N ARG A 13 8.22 -2.86 -0.42
CA ARG A 13 8.37 -3.08 -1.85
C ARG A 13 7.02 -3.23 -2.55
N HIS A 14 6.13 -4.04 -1.99
CA HIS A 14 4.77 -4.21 -2.52
C HIS A 14 4.00 -2.89 -2.52
N LEU A 15 4.03 -2.16 -1.40
CA LEU A 15 3.38 -0.86 -1.27
C LEU A 15 3.90 0.16 -2.28
N PHE A 16 5.22 0.17 -2.57
CA PHE A 16 5.80 1.08 -3.55
C PHE A 16 5.44 0.70 -4.99
N GLN A 17 5.40 -0.60 -5.31
CA GLN A 17 5.06 -1.08 -6.65
C GLN A 17 3.60 -0.79 -7.00
N GLU A 18 2.67 -1.16 -6.12
CA GLU A 18 1.22 -1.02 -6.37
C GLU A 18 0.69 0.39 -6.02
N GLY A 19 1.30 1.06 -5.04
CA GLY A 19 0.81 2.34 -4.51
C GLY A 19 -0.39 2.22 -3.56
N VAL A 20 -1.00 1.03 -3.46
CA VAL A 20 -2.14 0.72 -2.59
C VAL A 20 -1.97 -0.65 -1.94
N VAL A 21 -2.56 -0.83 -0.76
CA VAL A 21 -2.64 -2.14 -0.09
C VAL A 21 -3.99 -2.25 0.60
N VAL A 22 -4.61 -3.43 0.53
CA VAL A 22 -5.86 -3.72 1.24
C VAL A 22 -5.63 -4.88 2.20
N ALA A 23 -5.92 -4.70 3.49
CA ALA A 23 -5.80 -5.74 4.49
C ALA A 23 -7.08 -5.93 5.28
N LYS A 24 -7.58 -7.18 5.34
CA LYS A 24 -8.66 -7.55 6.24
C LYS A 24 -8.19 -7.38 7.69
N LYS A 25 -9.07 -6.91 8.58
CA LYS A 25 -8.82 -6.81 10.03
C LYS A 25 -8.91 -8.20 10.67
N ASP A 26 -7.95 -9.05 10.33
CA ASP A 26 -7.76 -10.37 10.94
C ASP A 26 -6.28 -10.52 11.33
N PHE A 27 -6.00 -10.41 12.63
CA PHE A 27 -4.63 -10.48 13.14
C PHE A 27 -4.05 -11.89 13.19
N ASN A 28 -4.90 -12.91 13.14
CA ASN A 28 -4.50 -14.31 13.27
C ASN A 28 -4.31 -14.98 11.92
N GLN A 29 -4.70 -14.32 10.83
CA GLN A 29 -4.47 -14.80 9.47
C GLN A 29 -2.96 -15.02 9.25
N PRO A 30 -2.52 -16.27 9.00
CA PRO A 30 -1.11 -16.63 8.97
C PRO A 30 -0.39 -16.04 7.75
N LYS A 31 -1.12 -15.79 6.66
CA LYS A 31 -0.58 -15.27 5.41
C LYS A 31 -1.58 -14.31 4.77
N HIS A 32 -1.09 -13.12 4.40
CA HIS A 32 -1.86 -12.11 3.67
C HIS A 32 -2.10 -12.55 2.22
N ASP A 33 -3.17 -12.04 1.60
CA ASP A 33 -3.65 -12.55 0.31
C ASP A 33 -2.70 -12.22 -0.85
N GLU A 34 -2.16 -10.99 -0.89
CA GLU A 34 -1.27 -10.51 -1.97
C GLU A 34 0.22 -10.61 -1.61
N ILE A 35 0.53 -10.54 -0.32
CA ILE A 35 1.89 -10.41 0.21
C ILE A 35 2.22 -11.67 0.98
N ASP A 36 3.32 -12.33 0.65
CA ASP A 36 3.82 -13.52 1.36
C ASP A 36 4.44 -13.16 2.72
N THR A 37 3.61 -12.61 3.61
CA THR A 37 3.91 -12.20 4.99
C THR A 37 2.68 -12.38 5.87
N LYS A 38 2.84 -12.33 7.20
CA LYS A 38 1.72 -12.40 8.16
C LYS A 38 0.85 -11.14 8.08
N ASN A 39 -0.48 -11.30 8.11
CA ASN A 39 -1.39 -10.14 8.02
C ASN A 39 -1.21 -9.14 9.18
N LEU A 40 -0.88 -9.64 10.38
CA LEU A 40 -0.51 -8.79 11.52
C LEU A 40 0.68 -7.87 11.20
N TYR A 41 1.69 -8.36 10.48
CA TYR A 41 2.86 -7.56 10.11
C TYR A 41 2.48 -6.47 9.12
N VAL A 42 1.62 -6.77 8.14
CA VAL A 42 1.09 -5.79 7.18
C VAL A 42 0.36 -4.66 7.92
N ILE A 43 -0.62 -5.00 8.75
CA ILE A 43 -1.44 -4.01 9.47
C ILE A 43 -0.57 -3.14 10.39
N LYS A 44 0.37 -3.74 11.14
CA LYS A 44 1.21 -2.98 12.09
C LYS A 44 2.36 -2.21 11.42
N ALA A 45 2.88 -2.69 10.29
CA ALA A 45 3.83 -1.92 9.49
C ALA A 45 3.15 -0.69 8.90
N LEU A 46 1.96 -0.87 8.30
CA LEU A 46 1.21 0.23 7.70
C LEU A 46 0.72 1.21 8.77
N GLN A 47 0.29 0.74 9.95
CA GLN A 47 -0.02 1.61 11.09
C GLN A 47 1.16 2.53 11.48
N SER A 48 2.40 2.03 11.39
CA SER A 48 3.60 2.83 11.66
C SER A 48 3.91 3.85 10.57
N LEU A 49 3.57 3.57 9.31
CA LEU A 49 3.73 4.52 8.20
C LEU A 49 2.65 5.60 8.27
N THR A 50 1.42 5.22 8.64
CA THR A 50 0.29 6.14 8.74
C THR A 50 0.46 7.15 9.86
N SER A 51 1.03 6.73 11.00
CA SER A 51 1.33 7.66 12.10
C SER A 51 2.38 8.72 11.75
N ARG A 52 3.13 8.51 10.66
CA ARG A 52 4.16 9.44 10.16
C ARG A 52 3.69 10.28 8.96
N GLY A 53 2.47 10.07 8.47
CA GLY A 53 1.93 10.80 7.31
C GLY A 53 2.22 10.17 5.94
N TYR A 54 3.02 9.12 5.86
CA TYR A 54 3.43 8.49 4.59
C TYR A 54 2.34 7.68 3.89
N VAL A 55 1.31 7.28 4.62
CA VAL A 55 0.21 6.47 4.09
C VAL A 55 -1.09 6.97 4.69
N LYS A 56 -2.12 7.12 3.86
CA LYS A 56 -3.48 7.40 4.30
C LYS A 56 -4.25 6.09 4.46
N THR A 57 -4.92 5.94 5.61
CA THR A 57 -5.77 4.78 5.92
C THR A 57 -7.23 5.16 5.86
N GLN A 58 -8.04 4.28 5.26
CA GLN A 58 -9.49 4.28 5.38
C GLN A 58 -9.94 2.91 5.88
N PHE A 59 -10.79 2.88 6.91
CA PHE A 59 -11.32 1.64 7.45
C PHE A 59 -12.79 1.49 7.07
N SER A 60 -13.15 0.36 6.47
CA SER A 60 -14.52 0.07 6.03
C SER A 60 -14.78 -1.43 6.03
N TRP A 61 -15.90 -1.88 6.60
CA TRP A 61 -16.35 -3.27 6.53
C TRP A 61 -15.31 -4.32 6.98
N GLN A 62 -14.58 -4.02 8.07
CA GLN A 62 -13.46 -4.86 8.54
C GLN A 62 -12.28 -4.96 7.56
N TYR A 63 -12.12 -4.03 6.64
CA TYR A 63 -10.95 -3.88 5.78
C TYR A 63 -10.26 -2.54 6.01
N TYR A 64 -8.94 -2.58 6.05
CA TYR A 64 -8.06 -1.42 5.99
C TYR A 64 -7.62 -1.19 4.55
N TYR A 65 -7.97 -0.03 4.02
CA TYR A 65 -7.54 0.46 2.73
C TYR A 65 -6.40 1.45 2.95
N TYR A 66 -5.24 1.14 2.41
CA TYR A 66 -4.04 1.96 2.52
C TYR A 66 -3.70 2.55 1.16
N THR A 67 -3.48 3.86 1.17
CA THR A 67 -3.13 4.64 -0.02
C THR A 67 -1.83 5.38 0.26
N LEU A 68 -0.84 5.18 -0.62
CA LEU A 68 0.46 5.83 -0.50
C LEU A 68 0.33 7.33 -0.82
N THR A 69 0.96 8.20 -0.02
CA THR A 69 1.02 9.65 -0.26
C THR A 69 2.32 10.03 -0.96
N ASP A 70 2.40 11.24 -1.54
CA ASP A 70 3.62 11.73 -2.21
C ASP A 70 4.85 11.68 -1.28
N GLU A 71 4.71 12.14 -0.02
CA GLU A 71 5.76 12.06 1.01
C GLU A 71 6.17 10.61 1.31
N GLY A 72 5.21 9.68 1.27
CA GLY A 72 5.48 8.26 1.44
C GLY A 72 6.26 7.65 0.28
N VAL A 73 6.05 8.13 -0.95
CA VAL A 73 6.82 7.70 -2.12
C VAL A 73 8.29 8.06 -1.94
N GLU A 74 8.59 9.30 -1.52
CA GLU A 74 9.97 9.75 -1.27
C GLU A 74 10.62 8.92 -0.15
N PHE A 75 9.93 8.74 0.97
CA PHE A 75 10.43 7.92 2.08
C PHE A 75 10.73 6.47 1.66
N LEU A 76 9.83 5.85 0.90
CA LEU A 76 10.02 4.47 0.44
C LEU A 76 11.14 4.35 -0.59
N ARG A 77 11.33 5.37 -1.44
CA ARG A 77 12.43 5.42 -2.41
C ARG A 77 13.79 5.44 -1.69
N ASP A 78 13.93 6.29 -0.68
CA ASP A 78 15.15 6.38 0.13
C ASP A 78 15.39 5.09 0.93
N TYR A 79 14.32 4.51 1.50
CA TYR A 79 14.40 3.28 2.30
C TYR A 79 14.79 2.05 1.47
N LEU A 80 14.28 1.96 0.23
CA LEU A 80 14.54 0.84 -0.68
C LEU A 80 15.75 1.06 -1.59
N HIS A 81 16.36 2.24 -1.53
CA HIS A 81 17.49 2.65 -2.38
C HIS A 81 17.18 2.49 -3.89
N LEU A 82 15.98 2.91 -4.29
CA LEU A 82 15.52 2.83 -5.68
C LEU A 82 15.90 4.12 -6.44
N PRO A 83 16.22 4.03 -7.75
CA PRO A 83 16.44 5.22 -8.58
C PRO A 83 15.13 6.01 -8.78
N GLU A 84 15.24 7.32 -8.99
CA GLU A 84 14.10 8.25 -9.10
C GLU A 84 13.11 7.92 -10.23
N ASN A 85 13.57 7.22 -11.27
CA ASN A 85 12.77 6.88 -12.44
C ASN A 85 11.63 5.90 -12.16
N ILE A 86 11.67 5.15 -11.06
CA ILE A 86 10.64 4.15 -10.75
C ILE A 86 9.51 4.85 -10.00
N VAL A 87 8.33 4.84 -10.62
CA VAL A 87 7.10 5.39 -10.05
C VAL A 87 6.12 4.25 -9.72
N PRO A 88 5.30 4.40 -8.66
CA PRO A 88 4.23 3.46 -8.36
C PRO A 88 3.23 3.32 -9.51
N ALA A 89 2.58 2.15 -9.61
CA ALA A 89 1.60 1.84 -10.64
C ALA A 89 0.44 2.86 -10.72
N THR A 90 0.10 3.50 -9.60
CA THR A 90 -0.91 4.58 -9.54
C THR A 90 -0.57 5.80 -10.39
N TYR A 91 0.70 6.11 -10.65
CA TYR A 91 1.10 7.23 -11.53
C TYR A 91 1.14 6.83 -13.00
N LEU A 92 1.26 5.54 -13.31
CA LEU A 92 1.37 5.00 -14.68
C LEU A 92 0.03 4.96 -15.42
N GLN A 93 -1.01 5.63 -14.93
CA GLN A 93 -2.34 5.53 -15.50
C GLN A 93 -2.36 6.07 -16.94
N GLU A 94 -2.37 5.16 -17.92
CA GLU A 94 -3.07 5.37 -19.17
C GLU A 94 -4.47 5.82 -18.79
N ARG A 95 -4.84 7.03 -19.21
CA ARG A 95 -6.21 7.53 -19.14
C ARG A 95 -7.08 6.60 -20.00
N SER A 96 -7.44 5.45 -19.45
CA SER A 96 -8.64 4.74 -19.87
C SER A 96 -9.77 5.68 -19.52
N GLN A 97 -10.10 6.56 -20.47
CA GLN A 97 -11.29 7.36 -20.43
C GLN A 97 -12.42 6.36 -20.25
N ASP A 98 -12.92 6.24 -19.02
CA ASP A 98 -14.28 5.77 -18.80
C ASP A 98 -15.17 6.71 -19.62
N GLN A 99 -15.44 6.28 -20.85
CA GLN A 99 -16.57 6.73 -21.64
C GLN A 99 -17.78 6.38 -20.79
N ARG A 100 -18.18 7.29 -19.90
CA ARG A 100 -19.49 7.26 -19.30
C ARG A 100 -20.47 7.23 -20.47
N PRO A 101 -21.24 6.16 -20.70
CA PRO A 101 -22.31 6.24 -21.68
C PRO A 101 -23.26 7.32 -21.15
N GLN A 102 -23.40 8.42 -21.92
CA GLN A 102 -24.37 9.45 -21.61
C GLN A 102 -25.72 8.75 -21.43
N ARG A 103 -26.28 8.84 -20.22
CA ARG A 103 -27.65 8.39 -19.96
C ARG A 103 -28.56 9.16 -20.92
N ARG A 104 -29.03 8.51 -21.99
CA ARG A 104 -30.17 8.99 -22.75
C ARG A 104 -31.39 8.82 -21.85
N TYR A 105 -32.06 9.94 -21.59
CA TYR A 105 -33.36 10.01 -20.95
C TYR A 105 -34.41 9.30 -21.79
#